data_AF-A0A0E2AR54-F1
#
_entry.id   AF-A0A0E2AR54-F1
#
_cell.length_a   1.000
_cell.length_b   1.000
_cell.length_c   1.000
_cell.angle_alpha   90.00
_cell.angle_beta   90.00
_cell.angle_gamma   90.00
#
_symmetry.space_group_name_H-M   'P 1'
#
loop_
_entity.id
_entity.type
_entity.pdbx_description
1 polymer ?
#
loop_
_entity_poly.entity_id
_entity_poly.type
_entity_poly.pdbx_seq_one_letter_code
_entity_poly.pdbx_strand_id
1 'polypeptide(L)' 'MEATNFVTKKSLIGTLANMSVKEVIEINIKDFKEYSIRNAAIKLKKKGYLFSVSSAGRIDTTAVMRLK' A
#
# COMPACT_ATOMS: atom_id res chain seq x y z
N MET A 1 -5.07 -33.62 -8.35
CA MET A 1 -5.67 -32.31 -8.66
C MET A 1 -4.55 -31.29 -8.58
N GLU A 2 -4.07 -30.79 -9.72
CA GLU A 2 -3.12 -29.67 -9.72
C GLU A 2 -3.82 -28.45 -9.11
N ALA A 3 -3.28 -27.94 -8.01
CA ALA A 3 -3.80 -26.73 -7.38
C ALA A 3 -3.58 -25.57 -8.36
N THR A 4 -4.67 -24.98 -8.83
CA THR A 4 -4.63 -23.74 -9.58
C THR A 4 -3.92 -22.70 -8.72
N ASN A 5 -2.68 -22.37 -9.09
CA ASN A 5 -1.89 -21.33 -8.44
C ASN A 5 -2.52 -19.98 -8.79
N PHE A 6 -3.59 -19.61 -8.08
CA PHE A 6 -4.05 -18.23 -8.10
C PHE A 6 -2.88 -17.39 -7.63
N VAL A 7 -2.37 -16.51 -8.51
CA VAL A 7 -1.50 -15.42 -8.07
C VAL A 7 -2.36 -14.61 -7.10
N THR A 8 -2.21 -14.87 -5.80
CA THR A 8 -2.86 -14.12 -4.74
C THR A 8 -2.38 -12.69 -4.90
N LYS A 9 -3.18 -11.89 -5.59
CA LYS A 9 -2.91 -10.48 -5.87
C LYS A 9 -2.57 -9.86 -4.53
N LYS A 10 -1.34 -9.36 -4.36
CA LYS A 10 -0.93 -8.65 -3.14
C LYS A 10 -2.08 -7.69 -2.77
N SER A 11 -2.65 -7.82 -1.57
CA SER A 11 -3.80 -6.97 -1.21
C SER A 11 -3.26 -5.67 -0.66
N LEU A 12 -3.19 -4.63 -1.48
CA LEU A 12 -2.70 -3.31 -1.06
C LEU A 12 -3.41 -2.79 0.21
N ILE A 13 -4.74 -2.91 0.27
CA ILE A 13 -5.52 -2.49 1.44
C ILE A 13 -5.19 -3.34 2.67
N GLY A 14 -5.05 -4.66 2.50
CA GLY A 14 -4.69 -5.56 3.60
C GLY A 14 -3.28 -5.29 4.12
N THR A 15 -2.32 -5.08 3.22
CA THR A 15 -0.95 -4.70 3.54
C THR A 15 -0.91 -3.40 4.33
N LEU A 16 -1.57 -2.34 3.86
CA LEU A 16 -1.60 -1.06 4.55
C LEU A 16 -2.29 -1.14 5.93
N ALA A 17 -3.39 -1.90 6.05
CA ALA A 17 -4.10 -2.06 7.32
C ALA A 17 -3.26 -2.80 8.39
N ASN A 18 -2.38 -3.72 7.96
CA ASN A 18 -1.50 -4.50 8.84
C ASN A 18 -0.21 -3.77 9.22
N MET A 19 0.10 -2.60 8.62
CA MET A 19 1.28 -1.82 8.98
C MET A 19 1.22 -1.37 10.44
N SER A 20 2.35 -1.37 11.13
CA SER A 20 2.48 -0.75 12.45
C SER A 20 2.48 0.78 12.35
N VAL A 21 2.05 1.47 13.40
CA VAL A 21 2.13 2.94 13.44
C VAL A 21 3.60 3.37 13.40
N LYS A 22 3.92 4.39 12.59
CA LYS A 22 5.27 4.85 12.21
C LYS A 22 6.06 3.92 11.30
N GLU A 23 5.53 2.77 10.90
CA GLU A 23 6.17 1.93 9.89
C GLU A 23 6.13 2.62 8.52
N VAL A 24 7.24 2.50 7.79
CA VAL A 24 7.40 2.97 6.41
C VAL A 24 7.65 1.78 5.51
N ILE A 25 6.89 1.67 4.44
CA ILE A 25 7.13 0.69 3.37
C ILE A 25 7.33 1.43 2.04
N GLU A 26 8.14 0.85 1.17
CA GLU A 26 8.30 1.32 -0.19
C GLU A 26 7.60 0.35 -1.15
N ILE A 27 6.69 0.90 -1.95
CA ILE A 27 5.88 0.13 -2.90
C ILE A 27 6.36 0.45 -4.31
N ASN A 28 6.73 -0.59 -5.07
CA ASN A 28 7.12 -0.41 -6.46
C ASN A 28 5.90 -0.10 -7.34
N ILE A 29 6.04 0.84 -8.28
CA ILE A 29 4.96 1.22 -9.20
C ILE A 29 4.52 0.10 -10.14
N LYS A 30 5.36 -0.93 -10.35
CA LYS A 30 5.06 -2.14 -11.12
C LYS A 30 4.08 -3.05 -10.37
N ASP A 31 4.14 -3.06 -9.03
CA ASP A 31 3.17 -3.77 -8.18
C ASP A 31 1.88 -2.95 -8.06
N PHE A 32 1.98 -1.68 -7.66
CA PHE A 32 0.84 -0.78 -7.50
C PHE A 32 1.15 0.63 -7.98
N LYS A 33 0.31 1.13 -8.88
CA LYS A 33 0.38 2.53 -9.31
C LYS A 33 0.11 3.48 -8.15
N GLU A 34 0.81 4.62 -8.13
CA GLU A 34 0.71 5.63 -7.07
C GLU A 34 -0.74 6.06 -6.78
N TYR A 35 -1.56 6.24 -7.82
CA TYR A 35 -2.98 6.60 -7.65
C TYR A 35 -3.77 5.52 -6.90
N SER A 36 -3.41 4.25 -7.07
CA SER A 36 -4.05 3.13 -6.37
C SER A 36 -3.67 3.13 -4.89
N ILE A 37 -2.41 3.47 -4.58
CA ILE A 37 -1.90 3.65 -3.21
C ILE A 37 -2.62 4.80 -2.51
N ARG A 38 -2.73 5.97 -3.15
CA ARG A 38 -3.48 7.11 -2.60
C ARG A 38 -4.95 6.76 -2.36
N ASN A 39 -5.59 6.08 -3.31
CA ASN A 39 -6.98 5.64 -3.16
C ASN A 39 -7.17 4.65 -2.00
N ALA A 40 -6.23 3.71 -1.81
CA ALA A 40 -6.27 2.77 -0.69
C ALA A 40 -6.12 3.51 0.66
N ALA A 41 -5.17 4.45 0.76
CA ALA A 41 -4.99 5.29 1.94
C ALA A 41 -6.25 6.10 2.25
N ILE A 42 -6.93 6.69 1.25
CA ILE A 42 -8.19 7.43 1.43
C ILE A 42 -9.31 6.51 1.94
N LYS A 43 -9.43 5.29 1.39
CA LYS A 43 -10.43 4.31 1.86
C LYS A 43 -10.18 3.91 3.31
N LEU A 44 -8.92 3.69 3.69
CA LEU A 44 -8.54 3.36 5.06
C LEU A 44 -8.68 4.55 6.02
N LYS A 45 -8.53 5.79 5.52
CA LYS A 45 -8.85 7.02 6.28
C LYS A 45 -10.28 7.04 6.80
N LYS A 46 -11.24 6.59 6.00
CA LYS A 46 -12.65 6.44 6.42
C LYS A 46 -12.84 5.41 7.54
N LYS A 47 -11.88 4.49 7.71
CA LYS A 47 -11.88 3.44 8.74
C LYS A 47 -11.01 3.79 9.97
N GLY A 48 -10.48 5.02 10.04
CA GLY A 48 -9.70 5.51 11.19
C GLY A 48 -8.18 5.36 11.07
N TYR A 49 -7.67 4.78 9.99
CA TYR A 49 -6.23 4.72 9.72
C TYR A 49 -5.75 6.02 9.10
N LEU A 50 -4.51 6.42 9.31
CA LEU A 50 -3.94 7.59 8.64
C LEU A 50 -2.61 7.21 8.01
N PHE A 51 -2.39 7.60 6.76
CA PHE A 51 -1.15 7.33 6.03
C PHE A 51 -0.61 8.59 5.38
N SER A 52 0.72 8.72 5.33
CA SER A 52 1.44 9.63 4.46
C SER A 52 1.92 8.87 3.23
N VAL A 53 1.72 9.43 2.03
CA VAL A 53 2.13 8.82 0.76
C VAL A 53 3.02 9.80 0.01
N SER A 54 4.24 9.40 -0.33
CA SER A 54 5.21 10.25 -1.03
C SER A 54 5.98 9.49 -2.11
N SER A 55 5.94 10.01 -3.33
CA SER A 55 6.79 9.61 -4.46
C SER A 55 7.91 10.62 -4.75
N ALA A 56 7.96 11.75 -4.01
CA ALA A 56 8.95 12.79 -4.23
C ALA A 56 10.38 12.26 -4.01
N GLY A 57 11.25 12.48 -5.00
CA GLY A 57 12.65 12.04 -4.96
C GLY A 57 12.86 10.53 -5.14
N ARG A 58 11.82 9.77 -5.52
CA ARG A 58 11.91 8.32 -5.72
C ARG A 58 11.67 7.94 -7.19
N ILE A 59 12.50 7.03 -7.69
CA ILE A 59 12.34 6.43 -9.02
C ILE A 59 11.58 5.11 -8.84
N ASP A 60 10.50 4.95 -9.59
CA ASP A 60 9.68 3.73 -9.67
C ASP A 60 9.12 3.19 -8.33
N THR A 61 9.16 3.98 -7.26
CA THR A 61 8.69 3.60 -5.94
C THR A 61 7.89 4.73 -5.28
N THR A 62 7.00 4.35 -4.38
CA THR A 62 6.21 5.26 -3.55
C THR A 62 6.36 4.83 -2.10
N ALA A 63 6.83 5.73 -1.25
CA ALA A 63 6.85 5.48 0.19
C ALA A 63 5.48 5.72 0.81
N VAL A 64 5.10 4.81 1.69
CA VAL A 64 3.88 4.92 2.50
C VAL A 64 4.26 4.76 3.96
N MET A 65 3.84 5.70 4.79
CA MET A 65 4.05 5.68 6.24
C MET A 65 2.71 5.66 6.96
N ARG A 66 2.53 4.77 7.93
CA ARG A 66 1.34 4.79 8.79
C ARG A 66 1.52 5.82 9.90
N LEU A 67 0.60 6.76 9.99
CA LEU A 67 0.54 7.82 11.00
C LEU A 67 -0.40 7.47 12.17
N LYS A 68 -1.48 6.72 11.91
CA LYS A 68 -2.49 6.27 12.88
C LYS A 68 -3.12 4.96 12.43
#